data_AF-A0A080M1F8-F1
#
_entry.id   AF-A0A080M1F8-F1
#
_cell.length_a   1.000
_cell.length_b   1.000
_cell.length_c   1.000
_cell.angle_alpha   90.00
_cell.angle_beta   90.00
_cell.angle_gamma   90.00
#
_symmetry.space_group_name_H-M   'P 1'
#
loop_
_entity.id
_entity.type
_entity.pdbx_description
1 polymer ?
#
loop_
_entity_poly.entity_id
_entity_poly.type
_entity_poly.pdbx_seq_one_letter_code
_entity_poly.pdbx_strand_id
1 'polypeptide(L)'
;MSGEETASKLGEIFGSEPVYRDITGLCKAATLAEIEAQGWSLNPGRYVGVAPGEEVSDEDFKEQFETLNEELASLNAQARELEQTIAANVAGILGA
;
A
#
# COMPACT_ATOMS: atom_id res chain seq x y z
N MET A 1 -7.31 6.06 -21.11
CA MET A 1 -7.01 7.49 -20.87
C MET A 1 -6.87 8.14 -22.23
N SER A 2 -7.66 9.19 -22.50
CA SER A 2 -7.57 9.91 -23.77
C SER A 2 -6.32 10.82 -23.78
N GLY A 3 -5.90 11.26 -24.97
CA GLY A 3 -4.81 12.23 -25.08
C GLY A 3 -5.12 13.58 -24.41
N GLU A 4 -6.39 13.98 -24.41
CA GLU A 4 -6.87 15.21 -23.75
C GLU A 4 -6.76 15.14 -22.23
N GLU A 5 -7.13 14.01 -21.61
CA GLU A 5 -6.95 13.81 -20.16
C GLU A 5 -5.48 13.92 -19.75
N THR A 6 -4.58 13.41 -20.59
CA THR A 6 -3.14 13.44 -20.33
C THR A 6 -2.60 14.87 -20.41
N ALA A 7 -3.04 15.64 -21.40
CA ALA A 7 -2.66 17.05 -21.55
C ALA A 7 -3.16 17.92 -20.38
N SER A 8 -4.40 17.69 -19.91
CA SER A 8 -4.95 18.39 -18.74
C SER A 8 -4.12 18.13 -17.49
N LYS A 9 -3.81 16.86 -17.22
CA LYS A 9 -3.00 16.45 -16.06
C LYS A 9 -1.59 17.04 -16.09
N LEU A 10 -0.97 17.10 -17.27
CA LEU A 10 0.34 17.76 -17.42
C LEU A 10 0.26 19.26 -17.09
N GLY A 11 -0.80 19.94 -17.51
CA GLY A 11 -1.04 21.34 -17.17
C GLY A 11 -1.26 21.58 -15.67
N GLU A 12 -2.00 20.70 -15.00
CA GLU A 12 -2.21 20.76 -13.55
C GLU A 12 -0.91 20.54 -12.76
N ILE A 13 -0.11 19.56 -13.18
CA ILE A 13 1.09 19.12 -12.45
C ILE A 13 2.30 20.02 -12.73
N PHE A 14 2.48 20.46 -13.98
CA PHE A 14 3.68 21.20 -14.43
C PHE A 14 3.39 22.64 -14.87
N GLY A 15 2.12 23.07 -14.92
CA GLY A 15 1.72 24.40 -15.39
C GLY A 15 1.47 24.44 -16.91
N SER A 16 0.98 25.59 -17.39
CA SER A 16 0.62 25.82 -18.80
C SER A 16 1.80 25.74 -19.76
N GLU A 17 3.02 26.02 -19.28
CA GLU A 17 4.28 25.74 -19.98
C GLU A 17 5.05 24.69 -19.17
N PRO A 18 4.93 23.39 -19.52
CA PRO A 18 5.47 22.32 -18.70
C PRO A 18 7.00 22.33 -18.70
N VAL A 19 7.59 22.59 -17.53
CA VAL A 19 9.03 22.51 -17.29
C VAL A 19 9.30 21.39 -16.29
N TYR A 20 10.36 20.62 -16.52
CA TYR A 20 10.77 19.57 -15.60
C TYR A 20 11.06 20.13 -14.20
N ARG A 21 10.55 19.44 -13.19
CA ARG A 21 10.89 19.63 -11.77
C ARG A 21 10.67 18.32 -11.05
N ASP A 22 11.40 18.12 -9.96
CA ASP A 22 11.14 17.00 -9.07
C ASP A 22 9.78 17.18 -8.40
N ILE A 23 8.95 16.13 -8.43
CA ILE A 23 7.61 16.10 -7.84
C ILE A 23 7.49 14.83 -7.01
N THR A 24 7.26 15.03 -5.71
CA THR A 24 7.11 13.93 -4.74
C THR A 24 6.04 12.95 -5.21
N GLY A 25 6.37 11.65 -5.20
CA GLY A 25 5.51 10.56 -5.66
C GLY A 25 5.38 10.43 -7.17
N LEU A 26 5.99 11.30 -7.98
CA LEU A 26 5.86 11.28 -9.44
C LEU A 26 7.20 11.17 -10.16
N CYS A 27 8.12 12.11 -9.95
CA CYS A 27 9.40 12.13 -10.66
C CYS A 27 10.51 12.81 -9.85
N LYS A 28 11.74 12.33 -10.02
CA LYS A 28 12.94 12.94 -9.45
C LYS A 28 14.15 12.72 -10.36
N ALA A 29 15.00 13.74 -10.51
CA ALA A 29 16.31 13.61 -11.13
C ALA A 29 17.31 13.10 -10.08
N ALA A 30 17.60 11.80 -10.12
CA ALA A 30 18.58 11.18 -9.23
C ALA A 30 20.01 11.30 -9.78
N THR A 31 20.96 11.66 -8.91
CA THR A 31 22.39 11.65 -9.21
C THR A 31 22.96 10.21 -9.19
N LEU A 32 24.10 9.99 -9.83
CA LEU A 32 24.79 8.68 -9.79
C LEU A 32 25.13 8.24 -8.37
N ALA A 33 25.50 9.18 -7.49
CA ALA A 33 25.80 8.89 -6.08
C ALA A 33 24.55 8.40 -5.32
N GLU A 34 23.38 9.00 -5.57
CA GLU A 34 22.10 8.52 -5.00
C GLU A 34 21.73 7.13 -5.53
N ILE A 35 21.97 6.87 -6.82
CA ILE A 35 21.71 5.57 -7.43
C ILE A 35 22.62 4.48 -6.84
N GLU A 36 23.91 4.78 -6.68
CA GLU A 36 24.87 3.87 -6.04
C GLU A 36 24.48 3.58 -4.59
N ALA A 37 24.07 4.60 -3.83
CA ALA A 37 23.60 4.44 -2.45
C ALA A 37 22.34 3.55 -2.34
N GLN A 38 21.52 3.49 -3.40
CA GLN A 38 20.36 2.60 -3.51
C GLN A 38 20.71 1.22 -4.10
N GLY A 39 22.00 0.88 -4.21
CA GLY A 39 22.46 -0.40 -4.75
C GLY A 39 22.19 -0.56 -6.25
N TRP A 40 22.27 0.55 -7.01
CA TRP A 40 21.99 0.61 -8.45
C TRP A 40 20.55 0.23 -8.84
N SER A 41 19.63 0.18 -7.87
CA SER A 41 18.22 -0.09 -8.12
C SER A 41 17.56 1.14 -8.76
N LEU A 42 17.03 1.01 -9.97
CA LEU A 42 16.32 2.09 -10.66
C LEU A 42 14.81 2.11 -10.38
N ASN A 43 14.36 1.43 -9.32
CA ASN A 43 12.95 1.43 -8.93
C ASN A 43 12.54 2.85 -8.49
N PRO A 44 11.61 3.54 -9.19
CA PRO A 44 11.29 4.94 -8.94
C PRO A 44 10.91 5.25 -7.48
N GLY A 45 10.21 4.32 -6.81
CA GLY A 45 9.79 4.46 -5.42
C GLY A 45 10.94 4.69 -4.43
N ARG A 46 12.19 4.37 -4.79
CA ARG A 46 13.38 4.67 -3.98
C ARG A 46 13.80 6.14 -4.01
N TYR A 47 13.30 6.92 -4.97
CA TYR A 47 13.77 8.28 -5.25
C TYR A 47 12.66 9.31 -5.12
N VAL A 48 11.44 8.99 -5.54
CA VAL A 48 10.35 9.99 -5.63
C VAL A 48 9.62 10.21 -4.30
N GLY A 49 9.81 9.34 -3.30
CA GLY A 49 9.03 9.38 -2.06
C GLY A 49 7.56 9.02 -2.32
N VAL A 50 6.68 9.43 -1.40
CA VAL A 50 5.23 9.20 -1.50
C VAL A 50 4.58 10.57 -1.61
N ALA A 51 3.83 10.81 -2.69
CA ALA A 51 2.99 12.00 -2.78
C ALA A 51 2.10 12.05 -1.53
N PRO A 52 1.81 13.22 -0.94
CA PRO A 52 0.77 13.32 0.07
C PRO A 52 -0.47 12.62 -0.49
N GLY A 53 -0.87 11.50 0.13
CA GLY A 53 -2.12 10.86 -0.22
C GLY A 53 -3.28 11.79 0.12
N GLU A 54 -4.50 11.37 -0.20
CA GLU A 54 -5.65 11.96 0.48
C GLU A 54 -5.41 11.84 1.99
N GLU A 55 -5.54 12.95 2.72
CA GLU A 55 -5.50 12.89 4.17
C GLU A 55 -6.69 12.05 4.63
N VAL A 56 -6.41 10.80 5.03
CA VAL A 56 -7.41 9.95 5.67
C VAL A 56 -7.72 10.58 7.01
N SER A 57 -8.98 10.95 7.22
CA SER A 57 -9.37 11.52 8.51
C SER A 57 -9.19 10.48 9.62
N ASP A 58 -8.98 10.96 10.85
CA ASP A 58 -8.90 10.08 12.02
C ASP A 58 -10.20 9.26 12.19
N GLU A 59 -11.34 9.82 11.76
CA GLU A 59 -12.64 9.13 11.70
C GLU A 59 -12.64 7.99 10.68
N ASP A 60 -12.21 8.23 9.44
CA ASP A 60 -12.16 7.21 8.37
C ASP A 60 -11.21 6.05 8.74
N PHE A 61 -10.10 6.37 9.41
CA PHE A 61 -9.17 5.37 9.91
C PHE A 61 -9.81 4.48 10.98
N LYS A 62 -10.52 5.08 11.95
CA LYS A 62 -11.17 4.33 13.04
C LYS A 62 -12.26 3.40 12.50
N GLU A 63 -13.08 3.86 11.57
CA GLU A 63 -14.13 3.03 10.97
C GLU A 63 -13.54 1.82 10.23
N GLN A 64 -12.50 2.03 9.42
CA GLN A 64 -11.79 0.94 8.75
C GLN A 64 -11.13 -0.02 9.75
N PHE A 65 -10.52 0.52 10.80
CA PHE A 65 -9.86 -0.28 11.82
C PHE A 65 -10.85 -1.14 12.62
N GLU A 66 -11.99 -0.57 13.01
CA GLU A 66 -13.08 -1.31 13.69
C GLU A 66 -13.59 -2.45 12.81
N THR A 67 -13.87 -2.18 11.54
CA THR A 67 -14.31 -3.19 10.57
C THR A 67 -13.32 -4.35 10.46
N LEU A 68 -12.02 -4.04 10.31
CA LEU A 68 -10.97 -5.05 10.22
C LEU A 68 -10.82 -5.86 11.52
N ASN A 69 -11.00 -5.22 12.67
CA ASN A 69 -10.89 -5.88 13.96
C ASN A 69 -12.08 -6.83 14.23
N GLU A 70 -13.28 -6.47 13.79
CA GLU A 70 -14.45 -7.35 13.83
C GLU A 70 -14.27 -8.58 12.94
N GLU A 71 -13.76 -8.38 11.72
CA GLU A 71 -13.42 -9.49 10.81
C GLU A 71 -12.37 -10.41 11.43
N LEU A 72 -11.30 -9.85 12.00
CA LEU A 72 -10.26 -10.61 12.69
C LEU A 72 -10.83 -11.42 13.87
N ALA A 73 -11.74 -10.84 14.66
CA ALA A 73 -12.39 -11.54 15.76
C ALA A 73 -13.22 -12.75 15.28
N SER A 74 -13.97 -12.58 14.18
CA SER A 74 -14.73 -13.66 13.54
C SER A 74 -13.81 -14.78 13.03
N LEU A 75 -12.73 -14.43 12.33
CA LEU A 75 -11.76 -15.39 11.82
C LEU A 75 -11.09 -16.17 12.96
N ASN A 76 -10.77 -15.51 14.08
CA ASN A 76 -10.20 -16.17 15.26
C ASN A 76 -11.18 -17.16 15.91
N ALA A 77 -12.47 -16.85 15.94
CA ALA A 77 -13.48 -17.78 16.45
C ALA A 77 -13.55 -19.04 15.56
N GLN A 78 -13.62 -18.85 14.23
CA GLN A 78 -13.62 -19.96 13.27
C GLN A 78 -12.35 -20.80 13.36
N ALA A 79 -11.18 -20.16 13.53
CA ALA A 79 -9.91 -20.87 13.70
C ALA A 79 -9.93 -21.77 14.94
N ARG A 80 -10.47 -21.29 16.07
CA ARG A 80 -10.59 -22.09 17.31
C ARG A 80 -11.53 -23.28 17.14
N GLU A 81 -12.64 -23.13 16.41
CA GLU A 81 -13.55 -24.24 16.10
C GLU A 81 -12.83 -25.32 15.27
N LEU A 82 -12.04 -24.88 14.28
CA LEU A 82 -11.25 -25.78 13.46
C LEU A 82 -10.16 -26.49 14.28
N GLU A 83 -9.46 -25.76 15.14
CA GLU A 83 -8.46 -26.33 16.06
C GLU A 83 -9.07 -27.41 16.97
N GLN A 84 -10.24 -27.15 17.55
CA GLN A 84 -10.95 -28.14 18.37
C GLN A 84 -11.34 -29.38 17.58
N THR A 85 -11.84 -29.19 16.36
CA THR A 85 -12.20 -30.30 15.46
C THR A 85 -10.99 -31.16 15.11
N ILE A 86 -9.86 -30.52 14.79
CA ILE A 86 -8.61 -31.22 14.50
C ILE A 86 -8.14 -31.99 15.74
N ALA A 87 -8.14 -31.37 16.92
CA ALA A 87 -7.73 -32.02 18.16
C ALA A 87 -8.59 -33.26 18.49
N ALA A 88 -9.92 -33.16 18.32
CA ALA A 88 -10.83 -34.28 18.50
C ALA A 88 -10.53 -35.44 17.53
N ASN A 89 -10.31 -35.13 16.25
CA ASN A 89 -9.97 -36.12 15.25
C ASN A 89 -8.63 -36.80 15.54
N VAL A 90 -7.62 -36.03 15.97
CA VAL A 90 -6.31 -36.56 16.36
C VAL A 90 -6.43 -37.50 17.56
N ALA A 91 -7.20 -37.13 18.60
CA ALA A 91 -7.44 -38.00 19.75
C ALA A 91 -8.11 -39.32 19.35
N GLY A 92 -9.10 -39.27 18.45
CA GLY A 92 -9.75 -40.46 17.90
C GLY A 92 -8.82 -41.37 17.10
N ILE A 93 -7.87 -40.81 16.35
CA ILE A 93 -6.87 -41.58 15.58
C ILE A 93 -5.82 -42.21 16.50
N LEU A 94 -5.39 -41.51 17.54
CA LEU A 94 -4.34 -41.98 18.46
C LEU A 94 -4.84 -42.95 19.53
N GLY A 95 -6.14 -43.24 19.57
CA GLY A 95 -6.72 -44.29 20.41
C GLY A 95 -6.76 -43.95 21.91
N ALA A 96 -7.05 -42.68 22.25
CA ALA A 96 -7.42 -42.31 23.61
C ALA A 96 -8.85 -42.76 23.96
#